data_AF-A0A3Q9QTW1-F1
#
_entry.id   AF-A0A3Q9QTW1-F1
#
_cell.length_a   1.000
_cell.length_b   1.000
_cell.length_c   1.000
_cell.angle_alpha   90.00
_cell.angle_beta   90.00
_cell.angle_gamma   90.00
#
_symmetry.space_group_name_H-M   'P 1'
#
loop_
_entity.id
_entity.type
_entity.pdbx_description
1 polymer ?
#
loop_
_entity_poly.entity_id
_entity_poly.type
_entity_poly.pdbx_seq_one_letter_code
_entity_poly.pdbx_strand_id
1 'polypeptide(L)'
;MKKWMISISIVLVIVLLGTSLKVYFTSMEPVKAAEVKAVKLAGKEIDQVEDFHIYNGQEQINVIEGKNQQGQKVIVWIPEKSKQIIVRKASAGLSKEDAIHKLLQEKQPKKIISVRLGMEKNIPLWEIYYRSENNLINYYYIHFETGEWLKKIENL
;
A
#
# COMPACT_ATOMS: atom_id res chain seq x y z
N MET A 1 31.31 41.30 8.64
CA MET A 1 30.22 40.82 9.53
C MET A 1 29.23 39.86 8.83
N LYS A 2 28.77 40.12 7.59
CA LYS A 2 27.83 39.22 6.87
C LYS A 2 28.39 37.82 6.51
N LYS A 3 29.70 37.69 6.24
CA LYS A 3 30.33 36.41 5.85
C LYS A 3 30.23 35.31 6.92
N TRP A 4 30.28 35.68 8.21
CA TRP A 4 30.13 34.72 9.32
C TRP A 4 28.68 34.24 9.46
N MET A 5 27.70 35.13 9.28
CA MET A 5 26.28 34.76 9.23
C MET A 5 25.97 33.82 8.07
N ILE A 6 26.56 34.07 6.88
CA ILE A 6 26.42 33.18 5.72
C ILE A 6 27.02 31.81 6.03
N SER A 7 28.21 31.76 6.65
CA SER A 7 28.85 30.50 7.05
C SER A 7 28.02 29.71 8.07
N ILE A 8 27.44 30.39 9.07
CA ILE A 8 26.55 29.77 10.07
C ILE A 8 25.28 29.23 9.38
N SER A 9 24.69 30.01 8.47
CA SER A 9 23.51 29.59 7.71
C SER A 9 23.79 28.36 6.85
N ILE A 10 24.95 28.28 6.18
CA ILE A 10 25.38 27.11 5.41
C ILE A 10 25.52 25.88 6.31
N VAL A 11 26.19 26.01 7.45
CA VAL A 11 26.34 24.91 8.42
C VAL A 11 24.98 24.44 8.92
N LEU A 12 24.07 25.37 9.23
CA LEU A 12 22.71 25.04 9.66
C LEU A 12 21.96 24.24 8.58
N VAL A 13 22.04 24.65 7.31
CA VAL A 13 21.41 23.93 6.20
C VAL A 13 21.99 22.53 6.03
N ILE A 14 23.31 22.37 6.14
CA ILE A 14 23.97 21.06 6.05
C ILE A 14 23.52 20.15 7.19
N VAL A 15 23.43 20.67 8.42
CA VAL A 15 22.94 19.91 9.57
C VAL A 15 21.47 19.51 9.36
N LEU A 16 20.61 20.41 8.90
CA LEU A 16 19.20 20.11 8.62
C LEU A 16 19.04 19.06 7.52
N LEU A 17 19.84 19.12 6.46
CA LEU A 17 19.84 18.09 5.42
C LEU A 17 20.31 16.75 5.96
N GLY A 18 21.40 16.73 6.72
CA GLY A 18 21.93 15.51 7.33
C GLY A 18 20.96 14.84 8.29
N THR A 19 20.28 15.61 9.15
CA THR A 19 19.26 15.07 10.06
C THR A 19 18.03 14.60 9.30
N SER A 20 17.57 15.33 8.28
CA SER A 20 16.43 14.93 7.45
C SER A 20 16.69 13.61 6.73
N LEU A 21 17.88 13.45 6.13
CA LEU A 21 18.29 12.20 5.49
C LEU A 21 18.35 11.05 6.50
N LYS A 22 18.94 11.27 7.68
CA LYS A 22 19.00 10.25 8.73
C LYS A 22 17.60 9.79 9.13
N VAL A 23 16.70 10.73 9.42
CA VAL A 23 15.30 10.41 9.78
C VAL A 23 14.62 9.62 8.66
N TYR A 24 14.76 10.05 7.41
CA TYR A 24 14.19 9.35 6.26
C TYR A 24 14.64 7.88 6.17
N PHE A 25 15.95 7.62 6.23
CA PHE A 25 16.47 6.26 6.13
C PHE A 25 16.09 5.40 7.33
N THR A 26 16.16 5.94 8.55
CA THR A 26 15.75 5.22 9.76
C THR A 26 14.25 4.89 9.76
N SER A 27 13.40 5.77 9.22
CA SER A 27 11.95 5.51 9.10
C SER A 27 11.59 4.46 8.06
N MET A 28 12.42 4.23 7.04
CA MET A 28 12.20 3.20 6.01
C MET A 28 12.72 1.82 6.39
N GLU A 29 13.64 1.75 7.36
CA GLU A 29 14.24 0.49 7.82
C GLU A 29 13.20 -0.57 8.25
N PRO A 30 12.12 -0.23 9.00
CA PRO A 30 11.09 -1.20 9.37
C PRO A 30 10.31 -1.77 8.19
N VAL A 31 10.00 -0.93 7.19
CA VAL A 31 9.25 -1.35 6.00
C VAL A 31 10.09 -2.29 5.15
N LYS A 32 11.37 -1.96 4.95
CA LYS A 32 12.31 -2.85 4.23
C LYS A 32 12.51 -4.17 4.96
N ALA A 33 12.61 -4.14 6.30
CA ALA A 33 12.71 -5.36 7.09
C ALA A 33 11.45 -6.23 6.97
N ALA A 34 10.26 -5.60 6.96
CA ALA A 34 8.99 -6.28 6.73
C ALA A 34 8.92 -6.90 5.32
N GLU A 35 9.36 -6.18 4.29
CA GLU A 35 9.44 -6.66 2.91
C GLU A 35 10.34 -7.91 2.82
N VAL A 36 11.58 -7.82 3.30
CA VAL A 36 12.53 -8.95 3.29
C VAL A 36 11.96 -10.18 4.00
N LYS A 37 11.31 -9.96 5.15
CA LYS A 37 10.64 -11.04 5.90
C LYS A 37 9.47 -11.62 5.11
N ALA A 38 8.64 -10.78 4.50
CA ALA A 38 7.48 -11.20 3.73
C ALA A 38 7.89 -11.98 2.47
N VAL A 39 8.89 -11.51 1.72
CA VAL A 39 9.45 -12.20 0.55
C VAL A 39 10.01 -13.56 0.94
N LYS A 40 10.74 -13.64 2.07
CA LYS A 40 11.25 -14.92 2.59
C LYS A 40 10.12 -15.90 2.94
N LEU A 41 9.00 -15.40 3.48
CA LEU A 41 7.83 -16.21 3.81
C LEU A 41 7.08 -16.67 2.56
N ALA A 42 6.96 -15.81 1.54
CA ALA A 42 6.34 -16.14 0.26
C ALA A 42 7.10 -17.25 -0.47
N GLY A 43 8.42 -17.32 -0.30
CA GLY A 43 9.23 -18.43 -0.82
C GLY A 43 9.11 -18.55 -2.34
N LYS A 44 8.67 -19.70 -2.86
CA LYS A 44 8.54 -19.94 -4.31
C LYS A 44 7.35 -19.24 -4.97
N GLU A 45 6.44 -18.70 -4.17
CA GLU A 45 5.28 -17.98 -4.68
C GLU A 45 5.69 -16.64 -5.31
N ILE A 46 6.85 -16.10 -4.94
CA ILE A 46 7.39 -14.86 -5.51
C ILE A 46 8.86 -15.05 -5.90
N ASP A 47 9.22 -14.64 -7.11
CA ASP A 47 10.58 -14.66 -7.65
C ASP A 47 11.10 -13.24 -7.90
N GLN A 48 10.25 -12.39 -8.48
CA GLN A 48 10.52 -10.97 -8.69
C GLN A 48 9.45 -10.12 -8.00
N VAL A 49 9.86 -9.26 -7.06
CA VAL A 49 8.98 -8.27 -6.43
C VAL A 49 8.84 -7.05 -7.35
N GLU A 50 7.60 -6.65 -7.64
CA GLU A 50 7.27 -5.43 -8.38
C GLU A 50 6.78 -4.33 -7.44
N ASP A 51 5.98 -4.66 -6.43
CA ASP A 51 5.53 -3.74 -5.38
C ASP A 51 5.37 -4.45 -4.04
N PHE A 52 5.53 -3.67 -2.97
CA PHE A 52 5.31 -4.11 -1.60
C PHE A 52 4.66 -3.02 -0.77
N HIS A 53 3.60 -3.38 -0.06
CA HIS A 53 3.04 -2.50 0.96
C HIS A 53 2.45 -3.28 2.12
N ILE A 54 2.27 -2.54 3.21
CA ILE A 54 1.59 -3.01 4.41
C ILE A 54 0.17 -2.47 4.38
N TYR A 55 -0.80 -3.37 4.37
CA TYR A 55 -2.21 -3.06 4.54
C TYR A 55 -2.58 -3.13 6.03
N ASN A 56 -3.18 -2.05 6.54
CA ASN A 56 -3.53 -1.91 7.97
C ASN A 56 -5.05 -1.85 8.13
N GLY A 57 -5.71 -3.00 7.97
CA GLY A 57 -7.15 -3.15 8.22
C GLY A 57 -7.43 -3.63 9.64
N GLN A 58 -8.29 -4.65 9.77
CA GLN A 58 -8.55 -5.34 11.05
C GLN A 58 -7.30 -6.04 11.61
N GLU A 59 -6.41 -6.46 10.71
CA GLU A 59 -5.08 -6.93 11.03
C GLU A 59 -4.08 -6.40 9.99
N GLN A 60 -2.81 -6.42 10.35
CA GLN A 60 -1.73 -6.02 9.47
C GLN A 60 -1.45 -7.16 8.47
N ILE A 61 -1.46 -6.81 7.18
CA ILE A 61 -1.20 -7.74 6.08
C ILE A 61 -0.06 -7.18 5.25
N ASN A 62 0.97 -7.99 5.03
CA ASN A 62 2.00 -7.71 4.04
C ASN A 62 1.49 -8.15 2.67
N VAL A 63 1.45 -7.23 1.70
CA VAL A 63 1.01 -7.50 0.34
C VAL A 63 2.19 -7.35 -0.60
N ILE A 64 2.42 -8.36 -1.43
CA ILE A 64 3.49 -8.39 -2.42
C ILE A 64 2.84 -8.56 -3.79
N GLU A 65 3.11 -7.65 -4.71
CA GLU A 65 2.79 -7.79 -6.12
C GLU A 65 4.08 -8.13 -6.88
N GLY A 66 4.02 -9.06 -7.82
CA GLY A 66 5.20 -9.40 -8.62
C GLY A 66 5.01 -10.63 -9.49
N LYS A 67 6.10 -11.34 -9.77
CA LYS A 67 6.08 -12.55 -10.61
C LYS A 67 6.58 -13.77 -9.86
N ASN A 68 5.99 -14.93 -10.14
CA ASN A 68 6.47 -16.22 -9.66
C ASN A 68 7.57 -16.80 -10.57
N GLN A 69 8.09 -17.99 -10.24
CA GLN A 69 9.15 -18.67 -10.99
C GLN A 69 8.79 -19.00 -12.45
N GLN A 70 7.51 -18.99 -12.80
CA GLN A 70 7.01 -19.20 -14.17
C GLN A 70 6.85 -17.89 -14.94
N GLY A 71 7.23 -16.74 -14.36
CA GLY A 71 7.03 -15.41 -14.92
C GLY A 71 5.58 -14.92 -14.88
N GLN A 72 4.69 -15.61 -14.17
CA GLN A 72 3.28 -15.21 -14.06
C GLN A 72 3.11 -14.13 -13.00
N LYS A 73 2.31 -13.10 -13.30
CA LYS A 73 1.97 -12.07 -12.32
C LYS A 73 1.07 -12.62 -11.22
N VAL A 74 1.51 -12.44 -9.98
CA VAL A 74 0.84 -12.93 -8.77
C VAL A 74 0.81 -11.84 -7.71
N ILE A 75 -0.15 -11.97 -6.81
CA ILE A 75 -0.28 -11.17 -5.61
C ILE A 75 -0.27 -12.12 -4.41
N VAL A 76 0.52 -11.78 -3.40
CA VAL A 76 0.70 -12.57 -2.18
C VAL A 76 0.27 -11.73 -0.98
N TRP A 77 -0.67 -12.24 -0.19
CA TRP A 77 -1.11 -11.65 1.08
C TRP A 77 -0.63 -12.51 2.23
N ILE A 78 0.11 -11.89 3.16
CA ILE A 78 0.69 -12.55 4.33
C ILE A 78 0.20 -11.83 5.57
N PRO A 79 -0.82 -12.37 6.27
CA PRO A 79 -1.21 -11.87 7.57
C PRO A 79 -0.05 -11.89 8.55
N GLU A 80 0.04 -10.88 9.42
CA GLU A 80 1.07 -10.88 10.45
C GLU A 80 0.75 -11.88 11.57
N LYS A 81 -0.53 -12.00 11.93
CA LYS A 81 -1.00 -12.85 13.05
C LYS A 81 -1.14 -14.32 12.65
N SER A 82 -1.40 -14.59 11.39
CA SER A 82 -1.61 -15.94 10.84
C SER A 82 -0.48 -16.32 9.88
N LYS A 83 -0.11 -17.60 9.85
CA LYS A 83 0.85 -18.12 8.86
C LYS A 83 0.19 -18.54 7.54
N GLN A 84 -1.12 -18.33 7.40
CA GLN A 84 -1.83 -18.67 6.17
C GLN A 84 -1.54 -17.62 5.10
N ILE A 85 -0.69 -17.99 4.15
CA ILE A 85 -0.37 -17.17 2.98
C ILE A 85 -1.48 -17.37 1.94
N ILE A 86 -2.01 -16.28 1.39
CA ILE A 86 -2.95 -16.32 0.28
C ILE A 86 -2.22 -15.85 -0.96
N VAL A 87 -2.30 -16.63 -2.04
CA VAL A 87 -1.72 -16.29 -3.34
C VAL A 87 -2.81 -16.32 -4.38
N ARG A 88 -2.83 -15.30 -5.25
CA ARG A 88 -3.68 -15.27 -6.45
C ARG A 88 -2.89 -14.80 -7.66
N LYS A 89 -3.30 -15.25 -8.84
CA LYS A 89 -2.85 -14.62 -10.09
C LYS A 89 -3.43 -13.22 -10.14
N ALA A 90 -2.62 -12.24 -10.55
CA ALA A 90 -3.11 -10.87 -10.72
C ALA A 90 -4.27 -10.82 -11.73
N SER A 91 -4.24 -11.67 -12.75
CA SER A 91 -5.29 -11.78 -13.78
C SER A 91 -6.57 -12.48 -13.31
N ALA A 92 -6.60 -13.04 -12.09
CA ALA A 92 -7.80 -13.71 -11.56
C ALA A 92 -8.80 -12.72 -10.91
N GLY A 93 -8.39 -11.47 -10.73
CA GLY A 93 -9.26 -10.44 -10.17
C GLY A 93 -9.16 -9.11 -10.90
N LEU A 94 -9.83 -8.12 -10.32
CA LEU A 94 -9.92 -6.77 -10.83
C LEU A 94 -8.56 -6.08 -10.81
N SER A 95 -8.26 -5.36 -11.89
CA SER A 95 -7.19 -4.38 -11.89
C SER A 95 -7.54 -3.19 -10.98
N LYS A 96 -6.54 -2.35 -10.69
CA LYS A 96 -6.72 -1.10 -9.97
C LYS A 96 -7.72 -0.18 -10.69
N GLU A 97 -7.64 -0.14 -12.01
CA GLU A 97 -8.50 0.64 -12.89
C GLU A 97 -9.95 0.13 -12.85
N ASP A 98 -10.16 -1.20 -12.87
CA ASP A 98 -11.49 -1.79 -12.73
C ASP A 98 -12.11 -1.46 -11.36
N ALA A 99 -11.30 -1.48 -10.29
CA ALA A 99 -11.74 -1.11 -8.96
C ALA A 99 -12.19 0.36 -8.89
N ILE A 100 -11.43 1.26 -9.53
CA ILE A 100 -11.80 2.67 -9.66
C ILE A 100 -13.10 2.81 -10.45
N HIS A 101 -13.24 2.13 -11.59
CA HIS A 101 -14.46 2.17 -12.39
C HIS A 101 -15.68 1.70 -11.60
N LYS A 102 -15.53 0.63 -10.79
CA LYS A 102 -16.59 0.16 -9.89
C LYS A 102 -17.02 1.23 -8.89
N LEU A 103 -16.09 1.96 -8.29
CA LEU A 103 -16.43 3.10 -7.43
C LEU A 103 -17.21 4.18 -8.20
N LEU A 104 -16.74 4.56 -9.39
CA LEU A 104 -17.32 5.64 -10.18
C LEU A 104 -18.73 5.34 -10.72
N GLN A 105 -19.12 4.06 -10.80
CA GLN A 105 -20.48 3.65 -11.14
C GLN A 105 -21.50 3.99 -10.04
N GLU A 106 -21.07 4.05 -8.78
CA GLU A 106 -21.96 4.24 -7.63
C GLU A 106 -21.76 5.57 -6.91
N LYS A 107 -20.55 6.14 -7.00
CA LYS A 107 -20.12 7.31 -6.24
C LYS A 107 -19.50 8.35 -7.16
N GLN A 108 -19.58 9.60 -6.74
CA GLN A 108 -18.95 10.73 -7.42
C GLN A 108 -17.86 11.31 -6.50
N PRO A 109 -16.67 10.67 -6.44
CA PRO A 109 -15.58 11.18 -5.63
C PRO A 109 -15.04 12.47 -6.23
N LYS A 110 -14.89 13.50 -5.39
CA LYS A 110 -14.15 14.71 -5.77
C LYS A 110 -12.68 14.40 -6.05
N LYS A 111 -12.10 13.49 -5.23
CA LYS A 111 -10.72 13.05 -5.35
C LYS A 111 -10.54 11.65 -4.80
N ILE A 112 -9.97 10.75 -5.59
CA ILE A 112 -9.45 9.47 -5.11
C ILE A 112 -8.04 9.71 -4.55
N ILE A 113 -7.82 9.32 -3.30
CA ILE A 113 -6.57 9.54 -2.58
C ILE A 113 -5.65 8.32 -2.69
N SER A 114 -6.18 7.12 -2.51
CA SER A 114 -5.42 5.88 -2.70
C SER A 114 -6.31 4.72 -3.06
N VAL A 115 -5.75 3.78 -3.82
CA VAL A 115 -6.37 2.49 -4.16
C VAL A 115 -5.31 1.44 -3.89
N ARG A 116 -5.56 0.56 -2.93
CA ARG A 116 -4.58 -0.42 -2.44
C ARG A 116 -5.21 -1.79 -2.30
N LEU A 117 -4.44 -2.83 -2.61
CA LEU A 117 -4.81 -4.20 -2.28
C LEU A 117 -4.71 -4.41 -0.77
N GLY A 118 -5.65 -5.16 -0.24
CA GLY A 118 -5.71 -5.53 1.17
C GLY A 118 -6.38 -6.88 1.34
N MET A 119 -6.62 -7.24 2.59
CA MET A 119 -7.35 -8.45 2.93
C MET A 119 -8.01 -8.27 4.30
N GLU A 120 -9.28 -8.65 4.40
CA GLU A 120 -9.99 -8.76 5.68
C GLU A 120 -10.60 -10.16 5.78
N LYS A 121 -10.45 -10.82 6.93
CA LYS A 121 -11.04 -12.16 7.18
C LYS A 121 -10.70 -13.19 6.08
N ASN A 122 -9.45 -13.20 5.61
CA ASN A 122 -8.96 -14.03 4.51
C ASN A 122 -9.61 -13.77 3.13
N ILE A 123 -10.26 -12.62 2.94
CA ILE A 123 -10.87 -12.21 1.67
C ILE A 123 -10.01 -11.10 1.05
N PRO A 124 -9.27 -11.38 -0.05
CA PRO A 124 -8.55 -10.36 -0.79
C PRO A 124 -9.49 -9.30 -1.36
N LEU A 125 -9.10 -8.03 -1.23
CA LEU A 125 -9.93 -6.91 -1.59
C LEU A 125 -9.12 -5.72 -2.12
N TRP A 126 -9.82 -4.79 -2.77
CA TRP A 126 -9.34 -3.44 -3.00
C TRP A 126 -9.96 -2.50 -1.96
N GLU A 127 -9.13 -1.67 -1.33
CA GLU A 127 -9.54 -0.53 -0.52
C GLU A 127 -9.32 0.76 -1.32
N ILE A 128 -10.39 1.53 -1.49
CA ILE A 128 -10.35 2.84 -2.14
C ILE A 128 -10.67 3.91 -1.12
N TYR A 129 -9.68 4.75 -0.83
CA TYR A 129 -9.82 5.95 0.01
C TYR A 129 -10.05 7.16 -0.89
N TYR A 130 -11.14 7.88 -0.68
CA TYR A 130 -11.51 9.05 -1.48
C TYR A 130 -12.18 10.14 -0.64
N ARG A 131 -12.30 11.34 -1.22
CA ARG A 131 -13.10 12.44 -0.68
C ARG A 131 -14.32 12.73 -1.52
N SER A 132 -15.43 13.02 -0.85
CA SER A 132 -16.65 13.54 -1.44
C SER A 132 -16.57 15.05 -1.69
N GLU A 133 -17.59 15.62 -2.33
CA GLU A 133 -17.63 17.05 -2.67
C GLU A 133 -17.55 17.98 -1.45
N ASN A 134 -18.22 17.61 -0.36
CA ASN A 134 -18.15 18.28 0.94
C ASN A 134 -16.84 17.99 1.71
N ASN A 135 -15.84 17.41 1.04
CA ASN A 135 -14.50 17.14 1.56
C ASN A 135 -14.45 16.13 2.72
N LEU A 136 -15.52 15.36 2.93
CA LEU A 136 -15.54 14.25 3.90
C LEU A 136 -14.75 13.05 3.38
N ILE A 137 -14.21 12.27 4.32
CA ILE A 137 -13.39 11.10 4.05
C ILE A 137 -14.28 9.86 3.91
N ASN A 138 -14.01 9.05 2.89
CA ASN A 138 -14.78 7.85 2.59
C ASN A 138 -13.86 6.70 2.18
N TYR A 139 -14.23 5.48 2.54
CA TYR A 139 -13.57 4.23 2.13
C TYR A 139 -14.56 3.30 1.45
N TYR A 140 -14.12 2.69 0.35
CA TYR A 140 -14.90 1.75 -0.44
C TYR A 140 -14.12 0.46 -0.61
N TYR A 141 -14.71 -0.66 -0.19
CA TYR A 141 -14.07 -1.97 -0.20
C TYR A 141 -14.80 -2.89 -1.18
N ILE A 142 -14.05 -3.49 -2.09
CA ILE A 142 -14.57 -4.46 -3.06
C ILE A 142 -13.75 -5.73 -3.07
N HIS A 143 -14.42 -6.85 -3.31
CA HIS A 143 -13.79 -8.15 -3.46
C HIS A 143 -12.85 -8.14 -4.67
N PHE A 144 -11.63 -8.65 -4.50
CA PHE A 144 -10.61 -8.64 -5.55
C PHE A 144 -11.05 -9.41 -6.79
N GLU A 145 -11.56 -10.64 -6.64
CA GLU A 145 -11.94 -11.50 -7.77
C GLU A 145 -13.30 -11.14 -8.38
N THR A 146 -14.35 -11.04 -7.56
CA THR A 146 -15.73 -10.86 -8.05
C THR A 146 -16.12 -9.41 -8.31
N GLY A 147 -15.42 -8.45 -7.70
CA GLY A 147 -15.83 -7.04 -7.70
C GLY A 147 -17.08 -6.76 -6.88
N GLU A 148 -17.57 -7.73 -6.10
CA GLU A 148 -18.68 -7.53 -5.19
C GLU A 148 -18.30 -6.51 -4.13
N TRP A 149 -19.24 -5.62 -3.82
CA TRP A 149 -19.08 -4.69 -2.74
C TRP A 149 -19.04 -5.43 -1.39
N LEU A 150 -18.05 -5.11 -0.55
CA LEU A 150 -17.86 -5.71 0.77
C LEU A 150 -18.28 -4.76 1.91
N LYS A 151 -17.81 -3.52 1.85
CA LYS A 151 -17.98 -2.53 2.93
C LYS A 151 -17.85 -1.12 2.39
N LYS A 152 -18.57 -0.17 2.99
CA LYS A 152 -18.50 1.27 2.75
C LYS A 152 -18.37 1.95 4.12
N ILE A 153 -17.42 2.86 4.25
CA ILE A 153 -17.31 3.75 5.41
C ILE A 153 -17.41 5.16 4.85
N GLU A 154 -18.38 5.93 5.30
CA GLU A 154 -18.72 7.21 4.66
C GLU A 154 -18.82 8.34 5.68
N ASN A 155 -18.59 9.55 5.19
CA ASN A 155 -18.78 10.80 5.92
C ASN A 155 -17.95 10.92 7.21
N LEU A 156 -16.69 10.48 7.18
CA LEU A 156 -15.70 10.71 8.24
C LEU A 156 -15.12 12.13 8.20
#